data_AF-A0A351I6L7-F1
#
_entry.id   AF-A0A351I6L7-F1
#
_cell.length_a   1.000
_cell.length_b   1.000
_cell.length_c   1.000
_cell.angle_alpha   90.00
_cell.angle_beta   90.00
_cell.angle_gamma   90.00
#
_symmetry.space_group_name_H-M   'P 1'
#
loop_
_entity.id
_entity.type
_entity.pdbx_description
1 polymer ?
#
loop_
_entity_poly.entity_id
_entity_poly.type
_entity_poly.pdbx_seq_one_letter_code
_entity_poly.pdbx_strand_id
1 'polypeptide(L)' 'MPYDASLDKEVFAKSNENDDGKITVSVHSYNNGPKKLQIVRENRDQEGGFRFAKLGRMTKDEAQAILPFIQEALSSM' A
#
# COMPACT_ATOMS: atom_id res chain seq x y z
N MET A 1 2.85 -10.93 21.44
CA MET A 1 1.64 -10.12 21.70
C MET A 1 0.81 -10.11 20.42
N PRO A 2 -0.53 -10.20 20.50
CA PRO A 2 -1.39 -10.09 19.33
C PRO A 2 -1.28 -8.70 18.68
N TYR A 3 -1.61 -8.62 17.39
CA TYR A 3 -1.68 -7.34 16.68
C TYR A 3 -2.77 -6.45 17.32
N ASP A 4 -2.43 -5.18 17.54
CA ASP A 4 -3.32 -4.17 18.12
C ASP A 4 -3.45 -3.00 17.16
N ALA A 5 -4.62 -2.86 16.54
CA ALA A 5 -4.87 -1.82 15.54
C ALA A 5 -4.69 -0.40 16.11
N SER A 6 -4.87 -0.18 17.42
CA SER A 6 -4.69 1.13 18.05
C SER A 6 -3.23 1.60 18.06
N LEU A 7 -2.31 0.65 17.97
CA LEU A 7 -0.87 0.92 17.92
C LEU A 7 -0.38 1.17 16.50
N ASP A 8 -1.16 0.84 15.45
CA ASP A 8 -0.76 1.04 14.07
C ASP A 8 -1.14 2.44 13.58
N LYS A 9 -0.17 3.36 13.61
CA LYS A 9 -0.40 4.73 13.18
C LYS A 9 -0.17 4.87 11.69
N GLU A 10 -1.20 5.32 10.97
CA GLU A 10 -1.07 5.80 9.60
C GLU A 10 -0.46 7.21 9.61
N VAL A 11 0.70 7.37 8.98
CA VAL A 11 1.45 8.63 8.94
C VAL A 11 1.26 9.35 7.61
N PHE A 12 0.91 8.60 6.57
CA PHE A 12 0.68 9.09 5.23
C PHE A 12 -0.23 8.12 4.49
N ALA A 13 -1.14 8.64 3.69
CA ALA A 13 -1.88 7.87 2.71
C ALA A 13 -2.24 8.74 1.50
N LYS A 14 -2.12 8.18 0.31
CA LYS A 14 -2.70 8.71 -0.92
C LYS A 14 -3.34 7.58 -1.71
N SER A 15 -4.55 7.84 -2.19
CA SER A 15 -5.28 6.92 -3.05
C SER A 15 -5.42 7.48 -4.46
N ASN A 16 -5.30 6.60 -5.44
CA ASN A 16 -5.72 6.82 -6.82
C ASN A 16 -6.93 5.92 -7.07
N GLU A 17 -8.05 6.51 -7.45
CA GLU A 17 -9.30 5.81 -7.73
C GLU A 17 -9.67 6.02 -9.20
N ASN A 18 -10.04 4.93 -9.86
CA ASN A 18 -10.52 4.88 -11.23
C ASN A 18 -11.77 3.98 -11.32
N ASP A 19 -12.25 3.74 -12.54
CA ASP A 19 -13.48 2.96 -12.76
C ASP A 19 -13.33 1.49 -12.31
N ASP A 20 -12.12 0.93 -12.40
CA ASP A 20 -11.81 -0.46 -12.04
C ASP A 20 -11.64 -0.68 -10.53
N GLY A 21 -11.33 0.39 -9.78
CA GLY A 21 -11.17 0.32 -8.34
C GLY A 21 -10.26 1.40 -7.77
N LYS A 22 -9.66 1.11 -6.62
CA LYS A 22 -8.83 2.05 -5.87
C LYS A 22 -7.51 1.42 -5.47
N ILE A 23 -6.41 2.12 -5.72
CA ILE A 23 -5.08 1.76 -5.22
C ILE A 23 -4.65 2.80 -4.20
N THR A 24 -4.26 2.35 -3.01
CA THR A 24 -3.79 3.22 -1.93
C THR A 24 -2.34 2.90 -1.58
N VAL A 25 -1.52 3.94 -1.52
CA VAL A 25 -0.15 3.91 -1.02
C VAL A 25 -0.13 4.61 0.33
N SER A 26 0.24 3.88 1.39
CA SER A 26 0.23 4.39 2.76
C SER A 26 1.52 4.04 3.50
N VAL A 27 1.80 4.78 4.57
CA VAL A 27 2.93 4.54 5.48
C VAL A 27 2.39 4.33 6.89
N HIS A 28 2.67 3.15 7.45
CA HIS A 28 2.22 2.75 8.77
C HIS A 28 3.40 2.58 9.73
N SER A 29 3.16 2.88 11.01
CA SER A 29 4.14 2.79 12.09
C SER A 29 3.49 2.12 13.30
N TYR A 30 3.72 0.81 13.45
CA TYR A 30 3.18 0.04 14.57
C TYR A 30 3.99 0.30 15.83
N ASN A 31 3.32 0.75 16.90
CA ASN A 31 3.90 0.99 18.22
C ASN A 31 5.15 1.89 18.18
N ASN A 32 5.12 2.96 17.38
CA ASN A 32 6.25 3.85 17.10
C ASN A 32 7.52 3.12 16.56
N GLY A 33 7.38 1.90 16.07
CA GLY A 33 8.43 1.12 15.44
C GLY A 33 8.74 1.61 14.01
N PRO A 34 9.58 0.87 13.27
CA PRO A 34 9.98 1.26 11.92
C PRO A 34 8.79 1.47 10.99
N LYS A 35 8.79 2.61 10.30
CA LYS A 35 7.78 2.95 9.28
C LYS A 35 7.89 1.98 8.11
N LYS A 36 6.74 1.49 7.65
CA LYS A 36 6.64 0.60 6.50
C LYS A 36 5.68 1.17 5.47
N LEU A 37 6.09 1.15 4.21
CA LEU A 37 5.20 1.39 3.08
C LEU A 37 4.25 0.20 2.96
N GLN A 38 2.98 0.48 2.68
CA GLN A 38 1.97 -0.50 2.35
C GLN A 38 1.25 -0.06 1.07
N ILE A 39 1.05 -1.00 0.15
CA ILE A 39 0.28 -0.77 -1.07
C ILE A 39 -0.88 -1.76 -1.07
N VAL A 40 -2.08 -1.24 -1.24
CA VAL A 40 -3.33 -2.03 -1.26
C VAL A 40 -4.15 -1.66 -2.48
N ARG A 41 -4.93 -2.63 -2.96
CA ARG A 41 -5.91 -2.47 -4.01
C ARG A 41 -7.28 -2.87 -3.49
N GLU A 42 -8.29 -2.10 -3.86
CA GLU A 42 -9.69 -2.38 -3.62
C GLU A 42 -10.35 -2.50 -5.00
N ASN A 43 -10.62 -3.73 -5.44
CA ASN A 43 -11.28 -3.98 -6.73
C ASN A 43 -12.78 -3.85 -6.56
N ARG A 44 -13.47 -3.20 -7.50
CA ARG A 44 -14.93 -3.26 -7.55
C ARG A 44 -15.38 -4.61 -8.10
N ASP A 45 -16.28 -5.29 -7.40
CA ASP A 45 -16.98 -6.46 -7.94
C ASP A 45 -18.21 -6.04 -8.77
N GLN A 46 -18.83 -7.01 -9.43
CA GLN A 46 -20.00 -6.79 -10.30
C GLN A 46 -21.25 -6.35 -9.52
N GLU A 47 -21.26 -6.51 -8.20
CA GLU A 47 -22.36 -6.13 -7.31
C GLU A 47 -22.10 -4.76 -6.64
N GLY A 48 -20.97 -4.11 -6.96
CA GLY A 48 -20.58 -2.81 -6.43
C GLY A 48 -19.83 -2.87 -5.08
N GLY A 49 -19.49 -4.06 -4.60
CA GLY A 49 -18.65 -4.27 -3.42
C GLY A 49 -17.17 -4.03 -3.72
N PHE A 50 -16.39 -3.70 -2.70
CA PHE A 50 -14.93 -3.58 -2.80
C PHE A 50 -14.23 -4.79 -2.19
N ARG A 51 -13.42 -5.48 -3.00
CA ARG A 51 -12.55 -6.55 -2.55
C ARG A 51 -11.14 -6.04 -2.28
N PHE A 52 -10.75 -6.08 -1.01
CA PHE A 52 -9.40 -5.73 -0.58
C PHE A 52 -8.36 -6.78 -1.00
N ALA A 53 -7.23 -6.30 -1.52
CA ALA A 53 -6.05 -7.09 -1.84
C ALA A 53 -4.78 -6.30 -1.45
N LYS A 54 -3.90 -6.93 -0.67
CA LYS A 54 -2.60 -6.34 -0.34
C LYS A 54 -1.62 -6.61 -1.48
N LEU A 55 -1.07 -5.55 -2.08
CA LEU A 55 -0.09 -5.66 -3.17
C LEU A 55 1.35 -5.72 -2.64
N GLY A 56 1.62 -5.09 -1.50
CA GLY A 56 2.95 -5.16 -0.91
C GLY A 56 3.06 -4.45 0.44
N ARG A 57 4.06 -4.86 1.23
CA ARG A 57 4.50 -4.16 2.44
C ARG A 57 6.01 -4.24 2.53
N MET A 58 6.66 -3.10 2.69
CA MET A 58 8.11 -3.00 2.59
C MET A 58 8.66 -1.96 3.57
N THR A 59 9.90 -2.16 3.98
CA THR A 59 10.70 -1.15 4.67
C THR A 59 11.06 -0.01 3.72
N LYS A 60 11.59 1.08 4.27
CA LYS A 60 12.08 2.20 3.47
C LYS A 60 13.18 1.76 2.49
N ASP A 61 14.13 0.96 2.97
CA ASP A 61 15.30 0.56 2.18
C ASP A 61 14.89 -0.34 1.02
N GLU A 62 14.00 -1.31 1.25
CA GLU A 62 13.42 -2.15 0.19
C GLU A 62 12.67 -1.30 -0.85
N ALA A 63 11.84 -0.34 -0.41
CA ALA A 63 11.10 0.54 -1.30
C ALA A 63 12.03 1.38 -2.18
N GLN A 64 13.09 1.94 -1.58
CA GLN A 64 14.08 2.75 -2.31
C GLN A 64 14.89 1.90 -3.29
N ALA A 65 15.23 0.66 -2.93
CA ALA A 65 15.98 -0.24 -3.78
C ALA A 65 15.20 -0.67 -5.04
N ILE A 66 13.89 -0.90 -4.92
CA ILE A 66 13.07 -1.34 -6.06
C ILE A 66 12.44 -0.20 -6.86
N LEU A 67 12.43 1.03 -6.32
CA LEU A 67 11.81 2.18 -7.00
C LEU A 67 12.38 2.42 -8.42
N PRO A 68 13.70 2.36 -8.66
CA PRO A 68 14.25 2.46 -10.02
C PRO A 68 13.76 1.35 -10.95
N PHE A 69 13.62 0.11 -10.44
CA PHE A 69 13.12 -1.02 -11.24
C PHE A 69 11.66 -0.83 -11.64
N ILE A 70 10.84 -0.27 -10.74
CA ILE A 70 9.46 0.09 -11.06
C ILE A 70 9.44 1.17 -12.16
N GLN A 71 10.28 2.20 -12.06
CA GLN A 71 10.37 3.26 -13.07
C GLN A 71 10.84 2.72 -14.43
N GLU A 72 11.82 1.82 -14.44
CA GLU A 72 12.29 1.16 -15.67
C GLU A 72 11.21 0.28 -16.29
N ALA A 73 10.51 -0.53 -15.47
CA ALA A 73 9.42 -1.38 -15.93
C ALA A 73 8.30 -0.55 -16.59
N LEU A 74 7.95 0.61 -16.03
CA LEU A 74 6.96 1.53 -16.62
C LEU A 74 7.35 2.04 -18.01
N SER A 75 8.64 2.08 -18.34
CA SER A 75 9.11 2.48 -19.69
C SER A 75 8.94 1.36 -20.73
N SER A 76 8.65 0.14 -20.28
CA SER A 76 8.46 -1.05 -21.12
C SER A 76 7.00 -1.51 -21.19
N MET A 77 6.07 -0.75 -20.59
CA MET A 77 4.64 -1.05 -20.54
C MET A 77 3.83 -0.22 -21.54
#